data_AF-A0A933WND5-F1
#
_entry.id   AF-A0A933WND5-F1
#
_cell.length_a   1.000
_cell.length_b   1.000
_cell.length_c   1.000
_cell.angle_alpha   90.00
_cell.angle_beta   90.00
_cell.angle_gamma   90.00
#
_symmetry.space_group_name_H-M   'P 1'
#
loop_
_entity.id
_entity.type
_entity.pdbx_description
1 polymer ?
#
loop_
_entity_poly.entity_id
_entity_poly.type
_entity_poly.pdbx_seq_one_letter_code
_entity_poly.pdbx_strand_id
1 'polypeptide(L)' 'MPVAVDYQITLREAEKALRSAQTADDIRNTWKRYNSALGHRTLGRLLLGRTAAELLARHDDAKD' A
#
# COMPACT_ATOMS: atom_id res chain seq x y z
N MET A 1 20.45 5.03 -0.18
CA MET A 1 19.10 4.81 0.37
C MET A 1 18.08 4.56 -0.76
N PRO A 2 18.04 3.37 -1.39
CA PRO A 2 17.06 3.07 -2.46
C PRO A 2 15.70 2.59 -1.93
N VAL A 3 15.68 1.93 -0.76
CA VAL A 3 14.49 1.24 -0.21
C VAL A 3 13.27 2.16 0.00
N ALA A 4 13.49 3.43 0.36
CA ALA A 4 12.40 4.37 0.62
C ALA A 4 11.66 4.79 -0.66
N VAL A 5 12.38 4.96 -1.78
CA VAL A 5 11.77 5.30 -3.08
C VAL A 5 10.96 4.11 -3.58
N ASP A 6 11.50 2.89 -3.47
CA ASP A 6 10.81 1.66 -3.86
C ASP A 6 9.53 1.44 -3.04
N TYR A 7 9.57 1.73 -1.73
CA TYR A 7 8.39 1.63 -0.87
C TYR A 7 7.28 2.61 -1.27
N GLN A 8 7.62 3.89 -1.50
CA GLN A 8 6.66 4.91 -1.90
C GLN A 8 5.96 4.57 -3.22
N ILE A 9 6.72 4.09 -4.21
CA ILE A 9 6.19 3.66 -5.50
C ILE A 9 5.27 2.45 -5.30
N THR A 10 5.74 1.42 -4.59
CA THR A 10 4.97 0.21 -4.32
C THR A 10 3.64 0.52 -3.62
N LEU A 11 3.65 1.46 -2.67
CA LEU A 11 2.45 1.87 -1.94
C LEU A 11 1.41 2.55 -2.85
N ARG A 12 1.85 3.43 -3.76
CA ARG A 12 0.97 4.09 -4.73
C ARG A 12 0.40 3.10 -5.74
N GLU A 13 1.20 2.13 -6.20
CA GLU A 13 0.73 1.08 -7.10
C GLU A 13 -0.30 0.17 -6.43
N ALA A 14 -0.07 -0.21 -5.17
CA ALA A 14 -1.01 -1.00 -4.38
C ALA A 14 -2.33 -0.25 -4.14
N GLU A 15 -2.28 1.06 -3.85
CA GLU A 15 -3.51 1.88 -3.73
C GLU A 15 -4.29 1.88 -5.04
N LYS A 16 -3.63 2.12 -6.17
CA LYS A 16 -4.28 2.12 -7.49
C LYS A 16 -4.91 0.76 -7.79
N ALA A 17 -4.19 -0.34 -7.55
CA ALA A 17 -4.68 -1.68 -7.77
C ALA A 17 -5.91 -2.00 -6.90
N LEU A 18 -5.88 -1.65 -5.61
CA LEU A 18 -7.03 -1.85 -4.70
C LEU A 18 -8.24 -0.98 -5.07
N ARG A 19 -8.03 0.25 -5.54
CA ARG A 19 -9.13 1.12 -6.00
C ARG A 19 -9.76 0.64 -7.32
N SER A 20 -8.97 0.01 -8.19
CA SER A 20 -9.45 -0.57 -9.44
C SER A 20 -10.00 -1.98 -9.30
N ALA A 21 -9.85 -2.61 -8.12
CA ALA A 21 -10.36 -3.95 -7.86
C ALA A 21 -11.90 -3.95 -7.86
N GLN A 22 -12.50 -4.85 -8.64
CA GLN A 22 -13.96 -4.97 -8.74
C GLN A 22 -14.47 -6.26 -8.10
N THR A 23 -13.59 -7.24 -7.93
CA THR A 23 -13.92 -8.56 -7.38
C THR A 23 -13.09 -8.90 -6.16
N ALA A 24 -13.57 -9.86 -5.37
CA ALA A 24 -12.80 -10.42 -4.27
C ALA A 24 -11.47 -11.05 -4.75
N ASP A 25 -11.42 -11.58 -5.97
CA ASP A 25 -10.20 -12.14 -6.55
C ASP A 25 -9.17 -11.07 -6.91
N ASP A 26 -9.60 -9.91 -7.41
CA ASP A 26 -8.70 -8.77 -7.64
C ASP A 26 -8.02 -8.32 -6.35
N ILE A 27 -8.79 -8.26 -5.26
CA ILE A 27 -8.28 -7.93 -3.93
C ILE A 27 -7.27 -8.99 -3.48
N ARG A 28 -7.58 -10.30 -3.61
CA ARG A 28 -6.65 -11.39 -3.23
C ARG A 28 -5.37 -11.36 -4.06
N ASN A 29 -5.47 -11.10 -5.36
CA ASN A 29 -4.32 -11.00 -6.26
C ASN A 29 -3.43 -9.81 -5.91
N THR A 30 -4.04 -8.66 -5.63
CA THR A 30 -3.34 -7.46 -5.13
C THR A 30 -2.65 -7.76 -3.79
N TRP A 31 -3.33 -8.48 -2.90
CA TRP A 31 -2.78 -8.88 -1.61
C TRP A 31 -1.53 -9.76 -1.78
N LYS A 32 -1.61 -10.82 -2.60
CA LYS A 32 -0.47 -11.71 -2.87
C LYS A 32 0.72 -10.94 -3.44
N ARG A 33 0.49 -9.98 -4.32
CA ARG A 33 1.54 -9.20 -4.99
C ARG A 33 2.30 -8.26 -4.06
N TYR A 34 1.61 -7.58 -3.15
CA TYR A 34 2.20 -6.47 -2.39
C TYR A 34 2.41 -6.76 -0.90
N ASN A 35 1.89 -7.87 -0.37
CA ASN A 35 1.97 -8.16 1.07
C ASN A 35 3.40 -8.32 1.59
N SER A 36 4.31 -8.88 0.81
CA SER A 36 5.73 -9.00 1.19
C SER A 36 6.43 -7.65 1.32
N ALA A 37 6.05 -6.66 0.51
CA ALA A 37 6.67 -5.34 0.50
C ALA A 37 6.01 -4.35 1.47
N LEU A 38 4.68 -4.39 1.60
CA LEU A 38 3.90 -3.39 2.37
C LEU A 38 3.36 -3.93 3.70
N GLY A 39 3.17 -5.24 3.82
CA GLY A 39 2.57 -5.90 4.98
C GLY A 39 1.04 -5.77 5.07
N HIS A 40 0.43 -6.69 5.83
CA HIS A 40 -1.03 -6.83 5.91
C HIS A 40 -1.75 -5.58 6.43
N ARG A 41 -1.13 -4.84 7.38
CA ARG A 41 -1.75 -3.65 7.99
C ARG A 41 -1.86 -2.50 7.00
N THR A 42 -0.81 -2.28 6.22
CA THR A 42 -0.75 -1.22 5.21
C THR A 42 -1.79 -1.47 4.11
N LEU A 43 -1.82 -2.70 3.59
CA LEU A 43 -2.81 -3.10 2.60
C LEU A 43 -4.25 -3.01 3.14
N GLY A 44 -4.47 -3.41 4.39
CA GLY A 44 -5.77 -3.25 5.04
C GLY A 44 -6.22 -1.79 5.15
N ARG A 45 -5.30 -0.87 5.48
CA ARG A 45 -5.61 0.57 5.53
C ARG A 45 -5.94 1.12 4.15
N LEU A 46 -5.19 0.73 3.12
CA LEU A 46 -5.49 1.11 1.74
C LEU A 46 -6.87 0.61 1.30
N LEU A 47 -7.20 -0.65 1.61
CA LEU A 47 -8.51 -1.23 1.29
C LEU A 47 -9.67 -0.49 1.99
N LEU A 48 -9.44 -0.01 3.22
CA LEU A 48 -10.40 0.80 3.98
C LEU A 48 -10.48 2.27 3.53
N GLY A 49 -9.81 2.64 2.43
CA GLY A 49 -9.89 3.97 1.83
C GLY A 49 -8.84 4.97 2.31
N ARG A 50 -7.88 4.55 3.15
CA ARG A 50 -6.72 5.40 3.48
C ARG A 50 -5.85 5.55 2.24
N THR A 51 -5.39 6.76 1.97
CA THR A 51 -4.56 7.03 0.79
C THR A 51 -3.08 6.72 1.05
N ALA A 52 -2.31 6.44 -0.01
CA ALA A 52 -0.87 6.27 0.12
C ALA A 52 -0.20 7.53 0.70
N ALA A 53 -0.68 8.72 0.33
CA ALA A 53 -0.17 9.99 0.85
C ALA A 53 -0.31 10.11 2.38
N GLU A 54 -1.47 9.76 2.93
CA GLU A 54 -1.68 9.77 4.39
C GLU A 54 -0.81 8.74 5.12
N LEU A 55 -0.55 7.59 4.50
CA LEU A 55 0.28 6.55 5.09
C LEU A 55 1.77 6.91 5.05
N LEU A 56 2.22 7.61 4.02
CA LEU A 56 3.59 8.12 3.91
C LEU A 56 3.86 9.23 4.92
N ALA A 57 2.96 10.21 5.04
CA ALA A 57 3.10 11.30 6.02
C ALA A 57 3.31 10.76 7.45
N ARG A 58 2.53 9.74 7.86
CA ARG A 58 2.69 9.09 9.17
C ARG A 58 3.96 8.26 9.32
N HIS A 59 4.48 7.73 8.24
CA HIS A 59 5.69 6.93 8.27
C HIS A 59 6.92 7.81 8.43
N ASP A 60 6.90 9.02 7.86
CA ASP A 60 7.96 10.02 8.03
C ASP A 60 7.91 10.61 9.45
N ASP A 61 6.71 10.90 9.98
CA ASP A 61 6.53 11.34 11.39
C ASP A 61 6.99 10.32 12.44
N ALA A 62 7.05 9.02 12.10
CA ALA A 62 7.48 7.96 13.02
C ALA A 62 9.00 7.68 12.96
N LYS A 63 9.73 8.37 12.08
CA LYS A 63 11.18 8.24 11.91
C LYS A 63 11.98 9.43 12.45
N ASP A 64 11.31 10.52 12.84
CA ASP A 64 11.83 11.58 13.72
C ASP A 64 11.65 11.20 15.20
#